data_AF-A0A9E4IIE7-F1
#
_entry.id   AF-A0A9E4IIE7-F1
#
_cell.length_a   1.000
_cell.length_b   1.000
_cell.length_c   1.000
_cell.angle_alpha   90.00
_cell.angle_beta   90.00
_cell.angle_gamma   90.00
#
_symmetry.space_group_name_H-M   'P 1'
#
loop_
_entity.id
_entity.type
_entity.pdbx_description
1 polymer ?
#
loop_
_entity_poly.entity_id
_entity_poly.type
_entity_poly.pdbx_seq_one_letter_code
_entity_poly.pdbx_strand_id
1 'polypeptide(L)' 'MSQTRSEIEALLRRYAVTPRRGLGQHFLADRNLVAKMVDQAGDPARSRALEIGPGSGTITRALIEAG' A
#
# COMPACT_ATOMS: atom_id res chain seq x y z
N MET A 1 -6.61 -6.07 1.93
CA MET A 1 -7.25 -5.23 2.98
C MET A 1 -6.55 -3.88 3.00
N SER A 2 -7.28 -2.76 3.10
CA SER A 2 -6.63 -1.44 3.28
C SER A 2 -6.35 -1.19 4.76
N GLN A 3 -5.23 -0.57 5.06
CA GLN A 3 -4.83 -0.24 6.43
C GLN A 3 -5.38 1.15 6.79
N THR A 4 -6.09 1.26 7.90
CA THR A 4 -6.45 2.54 8.49
C THR A 4 -5.20 3.30 8.96
N ARG A 5 -5.33 4.62 9.17
CA ARG A 5 -4.25 5.44 9.74
C ARG A 5 -3.69 4.84 11.04
N SER A 6 -4.56 4.43 11.95
CA SER A 6 -4.16 3.86 13.24
C SER A 6 -3.37 2.56 13.11
N GLU A 7 -3.73 1.71 12.14
CA GLU A 7 -3.01 0.47 11.84
C GLU A 7 -1.64 0.75 11.22
N ILE A 8 -1.54 1.73 10.32
CA ILE A 8 -0.26 2.16 9.74
C ILE A 8 0.65 2.71 10.84
N GLU A 9 0.14 3.58 11.71
CA GLU A 9 0.91 4.10 12.83
C GLU A 9 1.36 2.99 13.80
N ALA A 10 0.49 2.01 14.08
CA ALA A 10 0.84 0.87 14.91
C ALA A 10 1.93 -0.02 14.26
N LEU A 11 1.84 -0.26 12.95
CA LEU A 11 2.84 -1.00 12.19
C LEU A 11 4.21 -0.32 12.25
N LEU A 12 4.25 0.98 11.97
CA LEU A 12 5.49 1.76 12.00
C LEU A 12 6.13 1.76 13.39
N ARG A 13 5.31 1.96 14.45
CA ARG A 13 5.79 1.87 15.84
C ARG A 13 6.33 0.48 16.18
N ARG A 14 5.64 -0.59 15.78
CA ARG A 14 6.06 -1.98 16.02
C ARG A 14 7.46 -2.26 15.50
N TYR A 15 7.81 -1.70 14.34
CA TYR A 15 9.12 -1.88 13.72
C TYR A 15 10.10 -0.73 13.99
N ALA A 16 9.78 0.17 14.93
CA ALA A 16 10.58 1.35 15.26
C ALA A 16 10.94 2.22 14.03
N VAL A 17 10.06 2.27 13.03
CA VAL A 17 10.24 3.05 11.80
C VAL A 17 9.60 4.42 11.99
N THR A 18 10.39 5.48 11.78
CA THR A 18 9.88 6.85 11.72
C THR A 18 9.81 7.31 10.26
N PRO A 19 8.63 7.69 9.74
CA PRO A 19 8.49 8.21 8.38
C PRO A 19 9.35 9.45 8.14
N ARG A 20 10.01 9.49 6.98
CA ARG A 20 10.87 10.60 6.58
C ARG A 20 10.21 11.40 5.47
N ARG A 21 9.72 12.60 5.80
CA ARG A 21 9.10 13.52 4.82
C ARG A 21 10.04 13.87 3.66
N GLY A 22 11.34 14.01 3.92
CA GLY A 22 12.34 14.27 2.87
C GLY A 22 12.52 13.13 1.85
N LEU A 23 12.01 11.93 2.14
CA LEU A 23 11.95 10.81 1.20
C LEU A 23 10.60 10.67 0.49
N GLY A 24 9.67 11.62 0.71
CA GLY A 24 8.32 11.58 0.12
C GLY A 24 7.44 10.44 0.66
N GLN A 25 7.72 9.91 1.86
CA GLN A 25 6.93 8.82 2.44
C GLN A 25 5.54 9.30 2.89
N HIS A 26 4.53 8.99 2.08
CA HIS A 26 3.11 9.14 2.37
C HIS A 26 2.42 7.78 2.26
N PHE A 27 1.54 7.45 3.20
CA PHE A 27 0.90 6.14 3.26
C PHE A 27 -0.58 6.23 2.92
N LEU A 28 -1.06 5.29 2.11
CA LEU A 28 -2.45 5.21 1.70
C LEU A 28 -3.30 4.56 2.78
N ALA A 29 -4.34 5.27 3.23
CA ALA A 29 -5.30 4.81 4.22
C ALA A 29 -6.74 4.64 3.68
N ASP A 30 -7.01 5.12 2.46
CA ASP A 30 -8.34 5.01 1.83
C ASP A 30 -8.46 3.72 1.01
N ARG A 31 -9.35 2.82 1.45
CA ARG A 31 -9.60 1.54 0.78
C ARG A 31 -10.19 1.69 -0.61
N ASN A 32 -11.10 2.64 -0.80
CA ASN A 32 -11.80 2.81 -2.07
C ASN A 32 -10.83 3.33 -3.12
N LEU A 33 -9.91 4.21 -2.72
CA LEU A 33 -8.84 4.67 -3.62
C LEU A 33 -7.92 3.52 -4.02
N VAL A 34 -7.48 2.70 -3.06
CA VAL A 34 -6.61 1.54 -3.34
C VAL A 34 -7.29 0.55 -4.29
N ALA A 35 -8.56 0.22 -4.06
CA ALA A 35 -9.31 -0.68 -4.94
C ALA A 35 -9.39 -0.13 -6.37
N LYS A 36 -9.74 1.15 -6.53
CA LYS A 36 -9.76 1.82 -7.84
C LYS A 36 -8.40 1.79 -8.55
N MET A 37 -7.31 2.00 -7.81
CA MET A 37 -5.97 1.94 -8.38
C MET A 37 -5.62 0.54 -8.89
N VAL A 38 -5.99 -0.51 -8.15
CA VAL A 38 -5.78 -1.91 -8.57
C VAL A 38 -6.65 -2.24 -9.78
N ASP A 39 -7.93 -1.85 -9.79
CA ASP A 39 -8.82 -2.06 -10.94
C ASP A 39 -8.29 -1.38 -12.21
N GLN A 40 -7.66 -0.21 -12.07
CA GLN A 40 -7.03 0.52 -13.17
C GLN A 40 -5.69 -0.06 -13.62
N ALA A 41 -5.04 -0.87 -12.78
CA ALA A 41 -3.75 -1.49 -13.11
C ALA A 41 -3.87 -2.68 -14.10
N GLY A 42 -5.09 -3.07 -14.47
CA GLY A 42 -5.36 -4.21 -15.36
C GLY A 42 -5.70 -5.48 -14.58
N ASP A 43 -5.47 -6.65 -15.19
CA ASP A 43 -5.67 -7.96 -14.56
C ASP A 43 -4.36 -8.43 -13.90
N PRO A 44 -4.23 -8.38 -12.56
CA PRO A 44 -3.01 -8.76 -11.87
C PRO A 44 -2.69 -10.24 -12.03
N ALA A 45 -3.71 -11.12 -12.11
CA ALA A 45 -3.54 -12.56 -12.23
C ALA A 45 -2.88 -12.99 -13.56
N ARG A 46 -2.89 -12.11 -14.56
CA ARG A 46 -2.30 -12.34 -15.89
C ARG A 46 -1.10 -11.44 -16.17
N SER A 47 -0.63 -10.70 -15.17
CA SER A 47 0.38 -9.67 -15.32
C SER A 47 1.51 -9.84 -14.32
N ARG A 48 2.66 -9.21 -14.60
CA ARG A 48 3.74 -9.05 -13.61
C ARG A 48 3.73 -7.61 -13.12
N ALA A 49 3.55 -7.41 -11.82
CA ALA A 49 3.58 -6.09 -11.21
C ALA A 49 5.00 -5.68 -10.77
N LEU A 50 5.34 -4.41 -10.99
CA LEU A 50 6.49 -3.75 -10.37
C LEU A 50 5.96 -2.58 -9.54
N GLU A 51 6.17 -2.63 -8.23
CA GLU A 51 5.80 -1.56 -7.31
C GLU A 51 7.06 -0.79 -6.87
N ILE A 52 7.01 0.54 -7.00
CA ILE A 52 8.10 1.43 -6.58
C ILE A 52 7.65 2.15 -5.32
N GLY A 53 8.42 2.00 -4.24
CA GLY A 53 8.12 2.65 -2.95
C GLY A 53 6.86 2.09 -2.26
N PRO A 54 6.83 0.80 -1.88
CA PRO A 54 5.62 0.13 -1.37
C PRO A 54 5.11 0.68 -0.03
N GLY A 55 5.91 1.48 0.69
CA GLY A 55 5.51 2.11 1.94
C GLY A 55 5.10 1.08 3.00
N SER A 56 3.83 1.15 3.44
CA SER A 56 3.25 0.21 4.41
C SER A 56 2.81 -1.12 3.78
N GLY A 57 2.91 -1.24 2.45
CA GLY A 57 2.53 -2.44 1.68
C GLY A 57 1.04 -2.50 1.34
N THR A 58 0.30 -1.40 1.47
CA THR A 58 -1.16 -1.37 1.22
C THR A 58 -1.49 -1.77 -0.22
N ILE A 59 -0.82 -1.20 -1.22
CA ILE A 59 -1.01 -1.55 -2.63
C ILE A 59 -0.45 -2.95 -2.90
N THR A 60 0.75 -3.27 -2.39
CA THR A 60 1.35 -4.61 -2.51
C THR A 60 0.35 -5.72 -2.15
N ARG A 61 -0.34 -5.58 -1.00
CA ARG A 61 -1.35 -6.55 -0.58
C ARG A 61 -2.59 -6.56 -1.44
N ALA A 62 -3.06 -5.40 -1.87
CA ALA A 62 -4.24 -5.33 -2.72
C ALA A 62 -4.00 -5.97 -4.09
N LEU A 63 -2.81 -5.79 -4.67
CA LEU A 63 -2.41 -6.46 -5.92
C LEU A 63 -2.37 -7.99 -5.75
N ILE A 64 -1.75 -8.49 -4.67
CA ILE A 64 -1.68 -9.94 -4.38
C ILE A 64 -3.08 -10.54 -4.14
N GLU A 65 -3.97 -9.82 -3.46
CA GLU A 65 -5.34 -10.27 -3.23
C GLU A 65 -6.19 -10.30 -4.50
N ALA A 66 -5.85 -9.47 -5.50
CA ALA A 66 -6.56 -9.36 -6.76
C ALA A 66 -6.08 -10.36 -7.84
N GLY A 67 -4.95 -11.06 -7.62
CA GLY A 67 -4.42 -12.05 -8.55
C GLY A 67 -3.16 -12.74 -8.09
#